data_AF-A0A9D0VHH8-F1
#
_entry.id   AF-A0A9D0VHH8-F1
#
_cell.length_a   1.000
_cell.length_b   1.000
_cell.length_c   1.000
_cell.angle_alpha   90.00
_cell.angle_beta   90.00
_cell.angle_gamma   90.00
#
_symmetry.space_group_name_H-M   'P 1'
#
loop_
_entity.id
_entity.type
_entity.pdbx_description
1 polymer ?
#
loop_
_entity_poly.entity_id
_entity_poly.type
_entity_poly.pdbx_seq_one_letter_code
_entity_poly.pdbx_strand_id
1 'polypeptide(L)'
;MQMQAPMIPLVSVQGRAPATILAPILARIRATIGATILACGGCSGVCRGPGCEASWPAARLSVFEQGPQGSSSATPEAWAPKLGVLADALALQEGTAEQGSSWSVAFLAHRIVIGQPDNDRVDQLDLTDDPSEPSATWLDEEGKDRFGASVAVSVRGQAFDLWVGAPERELSRGAVYLFRGVQGGGGRSAAQADLIVEGVTPADRLGQQIVVCDDLTGDGASEILISSPWFGHDPELWPFDSVPPDLAGAVFLLESERVAEATGQVFPWEIGRTWWGGSTGEGAGSALACGREILIGAPWYREPGSSGSDDPRGRIYRLTPLPDSGPLEDVVEPLNGPDGSDWFGSSVALLDQRDTKAFAVGCPGYRRGAGRVLLYALDEEGAPITPVTFVQSTDRSDHFGRTLYAGDLDADGFDDLIVGNPDYTELPNGYDIGRLWIWLGDNRDTWREGLPASTADHEIVGQQPFLRIGRGVHVGDHDGDGYDSLLVPTRAPSPAGG
;
A
#
# COMPACT_ATOMS: atom_id res chain seq x y z
N MET A 1 24.87 -24.95 -33.47
CA MET A 1 25.31 -23.93 -32.51
C MET A 1 24.06 -23.18 -32.08
N GLN A 2 23.34 -23.71 -31.07
CA GLN A 2 22.16 -23.06 -30.49
C GLN A 2 22.66 -21.92 -29.60
N MET A 3 22.36 -20.68 -29.96
CA MET A 3 22.53 -19.55 -29.06
C MET A 3 21.38 -19.59 -28.05
N GLN A 4 21.69 -19.88 -26.79
CA GLN A 4 20.77 -19.60 -25.68
C GLN A 4 20.60 -18.08 -25.61
N ALA A 5 19.37 -17.60 -25.77
CA ALA A 5 19.02 -16.24 -25.39
C ALA A 5 18.97 -16.17 -23.85
N PRO A 6 19.63 -15.21 -23.19
CA PRO A 6 19.56 -15.09 -21.74
C PRO A 6 18.12 -14.71 -21.31
N MET A 7 17.59 -15.36 -20.27
CA MET A 7 16.39 -14.85 -19.60
C MET A 7 16.75 -13.51 -18.95
N ILE A 8 16.04 -12.44 -19.32
CA ILE A 8 16.20 -11.13 -18.70
C ILE A 8 15.28 -11.09 -17.48
N PRO A 9 15.78 -10.84 -16.26
CA PRO A 9 14.95 -10.75 -15.06
C PRO A 9 13.96 -9.57 -15.17
N LEU A 10 12.75 -9.73 -14.62
CA LEU A 10 11.72 -8.68 -14.63
C LEU A 10 12.02 -7.51 -13.67
N VAL A 11 12.84 -7.72 -12.66
CA VAL A 11 13.19 -6.78 -11.58
C VAL A 11 14.64 -7.02 -11.20
N SER A 12 15.35 -5.95 -10.84
CA SER A 12 16.70 -6.04 -10.27
C SER A 12 16.72 -5.44 -8.88
N VAL A 13 17.48 -6.03 -7.97
CA VAL A 13 17.70 -5.48 -6.64
C VAL A 13 19.17 -5.25 -6.39
N GLN A 14 19.49 -4.07 -5.87
CA GLN A 14 20.86 -3.63 -5.61
C GLN A 14 20.97 -3.18 -4.15
N GLY A 15 21.89 -3.77 -3.40
CA GLY A 15 22.23 -3.34 -2.04
C GLY A 15 23.59 -2.63 -2.01
N ARG A 16 23.74 -1.64 -1.13
CA ARG A 16 25.01 -0.91 -0.92
C ARG A 16 25.56 -1.17 0.47
N ALA A 17 26.54 -2.06 0.59
CA ALA A 17 27.31 -2.20 1.83
C ALA A 17 28.46 -1.17 1.89
N PRO A 18 28.80 -0.63 3.08
CA PRO A 18 30.05 0.11 3.25
C PRO A 18 31.24 -0.82 3.09
N ALA A 19 32.19 -0.41 2.25
CA ALA A 19 33.35 -1.23 1.88
C ALA A 19 34.29 -1.51 3.06
N THR A 20 34.19 -2.68 3.71
CA THR A 20 35.34 -3.29 4.38
C THR A 20 35.25 -4.82 4.52
N ILE A 21 36.26 -5.51 3.97
CA ILE A 21 36.86 -6.83 4.30
C ILE A 21 36.81 -7.89 3.16
N LEU A 22 38.01 -8.41 2.84
CA LEU A 22 38.37 -9.31 1.73
C LEU A 22 38.05 -10.81 1.95
N ALA A 23 37.53 -11.47 0.89
CA ALA A 23 37.84 -12.80 0.27
C ALA A 23 38.15 -14.09 1.10
N PRO A 24 38.14 -15.31 0.48
CA PRO A 24 37.14 -15.99 -0.38
C PRO A 24 36.79 -17.42 0.16
N ILE A 25 35.77 -18.12 -0.39
CA ILE A 25 35.77 -19.60 -0.61
C ILE A 25 34.62 -19.98 -1.60
N LEU A 26 35.02 -20.43 -2.79
CA LEU A 26 34.24 -21.26 -3.71
C LEU A 26 34.55 -22.73 -3.38
N ALA A 27 33.54 -23.56 -3.09
CA ALA A 27 33.40 -24.95 -3.58
C ALA A 27 32.36 -25.76 -2.79
N ARG A 28 31.58 -26.55 -3.55
CA ARG A 28 30.56 -27.56 -3.14
C ARG A 28 29.20 -26.90 -2.85
N ILE A 29 28.15 -27.11 -3.65
CA ILE A 29 27.50 -28.39 -3.94
C ILE A 29 26.93 -28.36 -5.38
N ARG A 30 27.37 -29.30 -6.21
CA ARG A 30 26.65 -29.80 -7.40
C ARG A 30 26.16 -31.21 -7.05
N ALA A 31 25.05 -31.62 -7.68
CA ALA A 31 24.32 -32.90 -7.55
C ALA A 31 23.19 -32.83 -6.49
N THR A 32 21.91 -33.07 -6.75
CA THR A 32 21.27 -33.91 -7.78
C THR A 32 19.76 -33.58 -7.85
N ILE A 33 19.24 -33.01 -8.96
CA ILE A 33 17.87 -33.28 -9.45
C ILE A 33 17.94 -33.21 -10.98
N GLY A 34 17.57 -34.31 -11.64
CA GLY A 34 17.53 -34.40 -13.10
C GLY A 34 16.33 -33.62 -13.64
N ALA A 35 16.59 -32.42 -14.17
CA ALA A 35 15.60 -31.67 -14.92
C ALA A 35 15.52 -32.20 -16.36
N THR A 36 14.37 -32.77 -16.71
CA THR A 36 13.96 -32.91 -18.10
C THR A 36 13.65 -31.49 -18.61
N ILE A 37 14.62 -30.86 -19.25
CA ILE A 37 14.47 -29.53 -19.86
C ILE A 37 13.60 -29.70 -21.11
N LEU A 38 12.30 -29.39 -21.00
CA LEU A 38 11.56 -28.88 -22.15
C LEU A 38 11.99 -27.43 -22.35
N ALA A 39 12.73 -27.20 -23.43
CA ALA A 39 13.07 -25.87 -23.89
C ALA A 39 11.80 -25.18 -24.41
N CYS A 40 11.08 -24.47 -23.54
CA CYS A 40 10.18 -23.41 -23.98
C CYS A 40 11.03 -22.17 -24.29
N GLY A 41 10.99 -21.72 -25.54
CA GLY A 41 11.66 -20.51 -25.98
C GLY A 41 11.17 -19.31 -25.17
N GLY A 42 12.11 -18.51 -24.68
CA GLY A 42 11.82 -17.30 -23.91
C GLY A 42 10.91 -16.32 -24.65
N CYS A 43 10.11 -15.59 -23.88
CA CYS A 43 9.30 -14.47 -24.33
C CYS A 43 10.16 -13.47 -25.13
N SER A 44 9.86 -13.26 -26.43
CA SER A 44 10.64 -12.37 -27.30
C SER A 44 9.96 -11.02 -27.61
N GLY A 45 8.84 -10.70 -26.98
CA GLY A 45 8.10 -9.47 -27.24
C GLY A 45 8.46 -8.35 -26.28
N VAL A 46 9.54 -7.60 -26.53
CA VAL A 46 9.76 -6.32 -25.83
C VAL A 46 8.77 -5.30 -26.40
N CYS A 47 7.74 -4.91 -25.63
CA CYS A 47 6.85 -3.84 -26.06
C CYS A 47 7.63 -2.52 -26.15
N ARG A 48 7.50 -1.83 -27.29
CA ARG A 48 8.07 -0.50 -27.54
C ARG A 48 7.03 0.40 -28.23
N GLY A 49 5.92 0.71 -27.56
CA GLY A 49 5.02 1.78 -28.02
C GLY A 49 3.54 1.64 -27.60
N PRO A 50 2.70 2.65 -27.95
CA PRO A 50 1.29 2.70 -27.53
C PRO A 50 0.47 1.59 -28.16
N GLY A 51 -0.48 1.00 -27.42
CA GLY A 51 -1.38 -0.04 -27.94
C GLY A 51 -0.94 -1.48 -27.67
N CYS A 52 0.11 -1.71 -26.88
CA CYS A 52 0.56 -3.04 -26.47
C CYS A 52 0.08 -3.44 -25.06
N GLU A 53 -0.79 -2.66 -24.43
CA GLU A 53 -1.30 -2.92 -23.07
C GLU A 53 -1.99 -4.28 -23.01
N ALA A 54 -2.61 -4.70 -24.11
CA ALA A 54 -3.19 -6.03 -24.28
C ALA A 54 -2.16 -7.18 -24.26
N SER A 55 -0.87 -6.89 -24.46
CA SER A 55 0.22 -7.88 -24.34
C SER A 55 0.66 -8.12 -22.89
N TRP A 56 0.12 -7.34 -21.93
CA TRP A 56 0.37 -7.46 -20.49
C TRP A 56 -0.94 -7.62 -19.68
N PRO A 57 -1.83 -8.56 -20.05
CA PRO A 57 -3.17 -8.61 -19.48
C PRO A 57 -3.18 -9.13 -18.04
N ALA A 58 -2.15 -9.89 -17.63
CA ALA A 58 -2.10 -10.56 -16.35
C ALA A 58 -1.49 -9.65 -15.26
N ALA A 59 -1.92 -9.84 -14.03
CA ALA A 59 -1.20 -9.38 -12.84
C ALA A 59 -0.46 -10.55 -12.17
N ARG A 60 0.59 -10.22 -11.42
CA ARG A 60 1.43 -11.14 -10.65
C ARG A 60 1.70 -10.53 -9.28
N LEU A 61 1.68 -11.35 -8.24
CA LEU A 61 2.17 -10.98 -6.92
C LEU A 61 3.60 -11.53 -6.74
N SER A 62 4.55 -10.67 -6.39
CA SER A 62 5.93 -11.08 -6.06
C SER A 62 6.15 -10.95 -4.57
N VAL A 63 6.75 -11.96 -3.94
CA VAL A 63 7.11 -11.98 -2.52
C VAL A 63 8.62 -11.83 -2.38
N PHE A 64 9.06 -10.93 -1.50
CA PHE A 64 10.47 -10.78 -1.14
C PHE A 64 10.63 -11.04 0.35
N GLU A 65 11.49 -12.00 0.69
CA GLU A 65 11.72 -12.53 2.04
C GLU A 65 13.22 -12.75 2.31
N GLN A 66 13.56 -12.89 3.59
CA GLN A 66 14.84 -13.42 4.05
C GLN A 66 14.86 -14.96 3.94
N GLY A 67 15.66 -15.52 3.03
CA GLY A 67 15.88 -16.98 3.00
C GLY A 67 16.47 -17.55 4.31
N PRO A 68 16.26 -18.83 4.64
CA PRO A 68 16.51 -19.40 5.96
C PRO A 68 17.96 -19.23 6.46
N GLN A 69 18.11 -18.68 7.66
CA GLN A 69 19.38 -18.45 8.35
C GLN A 69 20.00 -19.77 8.84
N GLY A 70 20.84 -20.38 8.00
CA GLY A 70 21.87 -21.31 8.45
C GLY A 70 23.16 -20.55 8.80
N SER A 71 23.40 -20.32 10.09
CA SER A 71 24.64 -19.82 10.73
C SER A 71 24.67 -18.36 11.21
N SER A 72 25.24 -18.21 12.39
CA SER A 72 25.11 -17.11 13.36
C SER A 72 25.98 -15.88 13.06
N SER A 73 25.82 -15.25 11.90
CA SER A 73 26.40 -13.91 11.67
C SER A 73 25.47 -13.07 10.81
N ALA A 74 24.56 -12.35 11.46
CA ALA A 74 23.85 -11.23 10.85
C ALA A 74 24.87 -10.12 10.57
N THR A 75 25.25 -9.97 9.29
CA THR A 75 25.79 -8.70 8.79
C THR A 75 24.79 -8.13 7.78
N PRO A 76 24.65 -6.79 7.68
CA PRO A 76 23.76 -6.11 6.72
C PRO A 76 23.98 -6.47 5.24
N GLU A 77 25.08 -7.17 4.94
CA GLU A 77 25.48 -7.60 3.60
C GLU A 77 24.68 -8.80 3.05
N ALA A 78 23.88 -9.47 3.89
CA ALA A 78 23.12 -10.68 3.51
C ALA A 78 21.81 -10.42 2.74
N TRP A 79 21.38 -9.16 2.63
CA TRP A 79 20.16 -8.73 1.95
C TRP A 79 20.28 -8.73 0.42
N ALA A 80 21.44 -8.30 -0.10
CA ALA A 80 21.64 -8.04 -1.53
C ALA A 80 21.55 -9.26 -2.46
N PRO A 81 21.92 -10.51 -2.08
CA PRO A 81 21.75 -11.68 -2.95
C PRO A 81 20.37 -12.35 -2.83
N LYS A 82 19.59 -12.06 -1.79
CA LYS A 82 18.33 -12.75 -1.47
C LYS A 82 17.10 -12.15 -2.15
N LEU A 83 17.19 -10.90 -2.59
CA LEU A 83 16.21 -10.25 -3.46
C LEU A 83 16.28 -10.74 -4.94
N GLY A 84 17.02 -11.83 -5.20
CA GLY A 84 17.28 -12.40 -6.52
C GLY A 84 16.27 -13.46 -7.01
N VAL A 85 15.18 -13.75 -6.29
CA VAL A 85 14.19 -14.73 -6.74
C VAL A 85 12.97 -14.05 -7.36
N LEU A 86 13.16 -13.48 -8.54
CA LEU A 86 12.11 -13.55 -9.56
C LEU A 86 12.08 -14.90 -10.28
N ALA A 87 13.00 -15.80 -9.92
CA ALA A 87 13.19 -17.05 -10.64
C ALA A 87 12.09 -18.08 -10.36
N ASP A 88 11.42 -18.06 -9.21
CA ASP A 88 10.27 -18.91 -8.91
C ASP A 88 9.33 -18.20 -7.92
N ALA A 89 9.00 -16.92 -8.16
CA ALA A 89 7.91 -16.31 -7.38
C ALA A 89 6.66 -17.15 -7.66
N LEU A 90 6.15 -17.80 -6.61
CA LEU A 90 4.84 -18.44 -6.56
C LEU A 90 3.90 -17.64 -7.47
N ALA A 91 3.54 -18.19 -8.63
CA ALA A 91 2.54 -17.58 -9.49
C ALA A 91 1.19 -17.81 -8.81
N LEU A 92 0.91 -17.00 -7.79
CA LEU A 92 -0.19 -17.18 -6.86
C LEU A 92 -1.55 -16.96 -7.52
N GLN A 93 -1.64 -16.15 -8.58
CA GLN A 93 -2.86 -16.07 -9.37
C GLN A 93 -2.69 -15.29 -10.67
N GLU A 94 -3.40 -15.71 -11.71
CA GLU A 94 -3.65 -14.92 -12.90
C GLU A 94 -4.99 -14.17 -12.74
N GLY A 95 -4.95 -12.84 -12.73
CA GLY A 95 -6.11 -11.97 -12.83
C GLY A 95 -5.87 -10.87 -13.86
N THR A 96 -6.92 -10.18 -14.30
CA THR A 96 -6.78 -9.01 -15.19
C THR A 96 -6.40 -7.80 -14.35
N ALA A 97 -5.49 -6.98 -14.86
CA ALA A 97 -5.21 -5.66 -14.30
C ALA A 97 -5.27 -4.63 -15.43
N GLU A 98 -6.48 -4.15 -15.75
CA GLU A 98 -6.68 -3.13 -16.78
C GLU A 98 -5.90 -1.85 -16.43
N GLN A 99 -5.79 -1.54 -15.12
CA GLN A 99 -5.11 -0.34 -14.61
C GLN A 99 -3.69 -0.61 -14.07
N GLY A 100 -3.22 -1.86 -14.12
CA GLY A 100 -1.89 -2.28 -13.67
C GLY A 100 -1.68 -2.29 -12.15
N SER A 101 -1.18 -3.43 -11.64
CA SER A 101 -0.57 -3.62 -10.31
C SER A 101 -1.32 -3.12 -9.06
N SER A 102 -2.59 -2.75 -9.15
CA SER A 102 -3.32 -2.07 -8.05
C SER A 102 -4.08 -3.04 -7.14
N TRP A 103 -3.54 -4.24 -6.92
CA TRP A 103 -4.15 -5.22 -6.00
C TRP A 103 -3.93 -4.81 -4.55
N SER A 104 -4.96 -4.99 -3.73
CA SER A 104 -4.88 -4.84 -2.28
C SER A 104 -4.61 -6.22 -1.67
N VAL A 105 -3.68 -6.31 -0.72
CA VAL A 105 -3.33 -7.57 -0.08
C VAL A 105 -3.36 -7.42 1.44
N ALA A 106 -3.91 -8.40 2.13
CA ALA A 106 -3.89 -8.50 3.58
C ALA A 106 -3.29 -9.85 4.01
N PHE A 107 -2.50 -9.84 5.09
CA PHE A 107 -1.78 -11.00 5.60
C PHE A 107 -2.57 -11.73 6.69
N LEU A 108 -2.51 -13.07 6.68
CA LEU A 108 -3.18 -13.96 7.64
C LEU A 108 -2.30 -15.20 7.89
N ALA A 109 -1.31 -15.15 8.77
CA ALA A 109 -0.51 -16.30 9.25
C ALA A 109 -0.50 -17.53 8.31
N HIS A 110 0.48 -17.54 7.39
CA HIS A 110 0.69 -18.44 6.26
C HIS A 110 -0.36 -18.38 5.14
N ARG A 111 -1.26 -17.42 5.16
CA ARG A 111 -2.24 -17.14 4.11
C ARG A 111 -2.22 -15.67 3.75
N ILE A 112 -2.69 -15.37 2.55
CA ILE A 112 -2.90 -14.00 2.09
C ILE A 112 -4.29 -13.86 1.48
N VAL A 113 -4.86 -12.67 1.60
CA VAL A 113 -6.11 -12.28 0.98
C VAL A 113 -5.82 -11.21 -0.05
N ILE A 114 -6.22 -11.43 -1.31
CA ILE A 114 -5.91 -10.58 -2.45
C ILE A 114 -7.21 -10.04 -3.04
N GLY A 115 -7.39 -8.72 -2.96
CA GLY A 115 -8.44 -8.00 -3.66
C GLY A 115 -8.08 -7.74 -5.13
N GLN A 116 -8.96 -8.12 -6.03
CA GLN A 116 -8.82 -8.00 -7.48
C GLN A 116 -10.00 -7.19 -8.05
N PRO A 117 -9.94 -5.84 -7.93
CA PRO A 117 -11.08 -4.97 -8.24
C PRO A 117 -11.53 -5.03 -9.70
N ASP A 118 -10.62 -5.30 -10.64
CA ASP A 118 -10.95 -5.37 -12.06
C ASP A 118 -11.74 -6.66 -12.40
N ASN A 119 -11.78 -7.62 -11.48
CA ASN A 119 -12.55 -8.85 -11.54
C ASN A 119 -13.68 -8.90 -10.49
N ASP A 120 -13.89 -7.82 -9.73
CA ASP A 120 -14.89 -7.74 -8.66
C ASP A 120 -14.83 -8.91 -7.68
N ARG A 121 -13.61 -9.30 -7.29
CA ARG A 121 -13.38 -10.48 -6.45
C ARG A 121 -12.28 -10.29 -5.41
N VAL A 122 -12.33 -11.14 -4.39
CA VAL A 122 -11.28 -11.30 -3.38
C VAL A 122 -10.95 -12.78 -3.26
N ASP A 123 -9.66 -13.12 -3.29
CA ASP A 123 -9.20 -14.50 -3.21
C ASP A 123 -8.31 -14.71 -1.98
N GLN A 124 -8.51 -15.82 -1.27
CA GLN A 124 -7.62 -16.25 -0.18
C GLN A 124 -6.72 -17.37 -0.68
N LEU A 125 -5.41 -17.19 -0.54
CA LEU A 125 -4.40 -18.16 -0.93
C LEU A 125 -3.69 -18.70 0.33
N ASP A 126 -3.45 -20.00 0.34
CA ASP A 126 -2.62 -20.65 1.35
C ASP A 126 -1.19 -20.78 0.82
N LEU A 127 -0.23 -20.26 1.58
CA LEU A 127 1.18 -20.24 1.21
C LEU A 127 1.92 -21.50 1.63
N THR A 128 1.30 -22.37 2.44
CA THR A 128 1.87 -23.67 2.84
C THR A 128 1.58 -24.79 1.83
N ASP A 129 0.55 -24.60 0.99
CA ASP A 129 0.10 -25.55 -0.03
C ASP A 129 0.37 -25.00 -1.45
N ASP A 130 -0.13 -25.70 -2.48
CA ASP A 130 -0.07 -25.20 -3.86
C ASP A 130 -0.95 -23.93 -4.00
N PRO A 131 -0.34 -22.75 -4.22
CA PRO A 131 -1.06 -21.48 -4.28
C PRO A 131 -1.85 -21.27 -5.57
N SER A 132 -1.76 -22.17 -6.55
CA SER A 132 -2.28 -21.95 -7.89
C SER A 132 -3.80 -21.84 -7.93
N GLU A 133 -4.49 -22.33 -6.90
CA GLU A 133 -5.94 -22.25 -6.75
C GLU A 133 -6.32 -21.60 -5.42
N PRO A 134 -7.30 -20.68 -5.41
CA PRO A 134 -7.73 -20.05 -4.18
C PRO A 134 -8.46 -21.01 -3.25
N SER A 135 -8.09 -20.96 -1.97
CA SER A 135 -8.76 -21.70 -0.89
C SER A 135 -10.16 -21.16 -0.57
N ALA A 136 -10.42 -19.88 -0.88
CA ALA A 136 -11.73 -19.24 -0.80
C ALA A 136 -11.79 -18.03 -1.75
N THR A 137 -12.98 -17.72 -2.27
CA THR A 137 -13.20 -16.63 -3.23
C THR A 137 -14.49 -15.87 -2.93
N TRP A 138 -14.41 -14.57 -2.67
CA TRP A 138 -15.56 -13.69 -2.56
C TRP A 138 -15.79 -12.96 -3.86
N LEU A 139 -17.04 -12.85 -4.29
CA LEU A 139 -17.40 -12.31 -5.60
C LEU A 139 -18.59 -11.36 -5.48
N ASP A 140 -18.51 -10.26 -6.21
CA ASP A 140 -19.69 -9.49 -6.58
C ASP A 140 -20.14 -9.92 -7.99
N GLU A 141 -21.30 -10.59 -8.05
CA GLU A 141 -21.85 -11.15 -9.29
C GLU A 141 -22.46 -10.09 -10.21
N GLU A 142 -22.83 -8.92 -9.68
CA GLU A 142 -23.33 -7.80 -10.49
C GLU A 142 -22.19 -7.16 -11.29
N GLY A 143 -21.00 -7.08 -10.66
CA GLY A 143 -19.76 -6.54 -11.19
C GLY A 143 -19.80 -5.01 -11.42
N LYS A 144 -18.63 -4.44 -11.73
CA LYS A 144 -18.37 -2.99 -11.97
C LYS A 144 -18.32 -2.11 -10.72
N ASP A 145 -18.44 -2.70 -9.54
CA ASP A 145 -18.37 -1.98 -8.27
C ASP A 145 -16.93 -1.85 -7.75
N ARG A 146 -16.00 -2.54 -8.42
CA ARG A 146 -14.61 -2.72 -8.05
C ARG A 146 -14.46 -3.38 -6.69
N PHE A 147 -15.28 -4.40 -6.46
CA PHE A 147 -15.22 -5.20 -5.25
C PHE A 147 -13.82 -5.82 -5.09
N GLY A 148 -13.18 -5.56 -3.95
CA GLY A 148 -11.77 -5.94 -3.72
C GLY A 148 -10.76 -4.83 -4.00
N ALA A 149 -11.19 -3.58 -4.23
CA ALA A 149 -10.28 -2.45 -4.40
C ALA A 149 -9.42 -2.17 -3.16
N SER A 150 -9.95 -2.48 -1.99
CA SER A 150 -9.25 -2.48 -0.71
C SER A 150 -9.71 -3.69 0.09
N VAL A 151 -8.79 -4.36 0.79
CA VAL A 151 -9.09 -5.47 1.69
C VAL A 151 -8.38 -5.27 3.01
N ALA A 152 -9.03 -5.69 4.10
CA ALA A 152 -8.41 -5.78 5.41
C ALA A 152 -8.94 -7.00 6.16
N VAL A 153 -8.16 -7.50 7.09
CA VAL A 153 -8.50 -8.68 7.89
C VAL A 153 -8.29 -8.38 9.36
N SER A 154 -9.20 -8.85 10.20
CA SER A 154 -9.06 -8.77 11.66
C SER A 154 -9.19 -10.16 12.27
N VAL A 155 -8.14 -10.63 12.94
CA VAL A 155 -8.05 -12.01 13.44
C VAL A 155 -8.87 -12.17 14.72
N ARG A 156 -9.69 -13.21 14.79
CA ARG A 156 -10.50 -13.60 15.95
C ARG A 156 -10.26 -15.08 16.29
N GLY A 157 -9.18 -15.34 17.03
CA GLY A 157 -8.77 -16.70 17.37
C GLY A 157 -8.34 -17.48 16.12
N GLN A 158 -9.09 -18.49 15.71
CA GLN A 158 -8.85 -19.26 14.47
C GLN A 158 -9.64 -18.72 13.26
N ALA A 159 -10.59 -17.82 13.51
CA ALA A 159 -11.32 -17.09 12.47
C ALA A 159 -10.62 -15.78 12.13
N PHE A 160 -11.07 -15.15 11.06
CA PHE A 160 -10.88 -13.73 10.84
C PHE A 160 -12.16 -13.11 10.30
N ASP A 161 -12.33 -11.81 10.49
CA ASP A 161 -13.30 -11.04 9.72
C ASP A 161 -12.61 -10.44 8.50
N LEU A 162 -13.27 -10.51 7.35
CA LEU A 162 -12.82 -9.95 6.08
C LEU A 162 -13.60 -8.67 5.79
N TRP A 163 -12.88 -7.59 5.55
CA TRP A 163 -13.40 -6.31 5.08
C TRP A 163 -13.04 -6.12 3.61
N VAL A 164 -14.01 -5.71 2.79
CA VAL A 164 -13.83 -5.53 1.35
C VAL A 164 -14.44 -4.21 0.88
N GLY A 165 -13.64 -3.35 0.27
CA GLY A 165 -14.11 -2.10 -0.35
C GLY A 165 -14.56 -2.31 -1.78
N ALA A 166 -15.64 -1.62 -2.15
CA ALA A 166 -16.18 -1.53 -3.50
C ALA A 166 -16.50 -0.06 -3.84
N PRO A 167 -15.48 0.78 -4.09
CA PRO A 167 -15.63 2.23 -4.18
C PRO A 167 -16.39 2.70 -5.42
N GLU A 168 -16.67 1.84 -6.40
CA GLU A 168 -17.38 2.21 -7.62
C GLU A 168 -18.87 1.85 -7.61
N ARG A 169 -19.32 1.18 -6.53
CA ARG A 169 -20.73 0.85 -6.31
C ARG A 169 -21.64 2.08 -6.41
N GLU A 170 -22.75 1.91 -7.11
CA GLU A 170 -23.83 2.89 -7.23
C GLU A 170 -23.35 4.29 -7.63
N LEU A 171 -22.83 4.43 -8.86
CA LEU A 171 -22.26 5.69 -9.37
C LEU A 171 -21.08 6.17 -8.51
N SER A 172 -20.25 5.24 -8.05
CA SER A 172 -19.11 5.53 -7.17
C SER A 172 -19.48 6.19 -5.85
N ARG A 173 -20.69 5.96 -5.35
CA ARG A 173 -21.02 6.21 -3.94
C ARG A 173 -20.12 5.36 -3.03
N GLY A 174 -19.90 4.12 -3.42
CA GLY A 174 -19.01 3.18 -2.75
C GLY A 174 -19.66 2.48 -1.55
N ALA A 175 -19.07 1.35 -1.16
CA ALA A 175 -19.48 0.56 -0.01
C ALA A 175 -18.31 -0.23 0.57
N VAL A 176 -18.46 -0.67 1.83
CA VAL A 176 -17.57 -1.62 2.49
C VAL A 176 -18.38 -2.80 3.00
N TYR A 177 -17.95 -4.01 2.66
CA TYR A 177 -18.58 -5.27 3.04
C TYR A 177 -17.77 -5.94 4.15
N LEU A 178 -18.48 -6.50 5.14
CA LEU A 178 -17.89 -7.29 6.21
C LEU A 178 -18.41 -8.74 6.14
N PHE A 179 -17.48 -9.68 6.09
CA PHE A 179 -17.75 -11.11 6.27
C PHE A 179 -17.12 -11.57 7.58
N ARG A 180 -17.96 -11.96 8.54
CA ARG A 180 -17.52 -12.32 9.88
C ARG A 180 -17.14 -13.78 9.99
N GLY A 181 -16.20 -14.04 10.90
CA GLY A 181 -15.89 -15.38 11.39
C GLY A 181 -15.53 -16.36 10.27
N VAL A 182 -14.76 -15.92 9.28
CA VAL A 182 -14.25 -16.77 8.20
C VAL A 182 -13.27 -17.78 8.80
N GLN A 183 -13.58 -19.08 8.69
CA GLN A 183 -12.86 -20.19 9.34
C GLN A 183 -12.06 -21.05 8.33
N GLY A 184 -11.64 -20.46 7.19
CA GLY A 184 -10.97 -21.15 6.09
C GLY A 184 -11.94 -21.90 5.15
N GLY A 185 -11.53 -22.09 3.89
CA GLY A 185 -12.25 -22.86 2.87
C GLY A 185 -13.61 -22.29 2.43
N GLY A 186 -13.75 -21.95 1.15
CA GLY A 186 -15.04 -21.61 0.54
C GLY A 186 -15.39 -20.12 0.55
N GLY A 187 -15.91 -19.67 -0.58
CA GLY A 187 -16.27 -18.29 -0.87
C GLY A 187 -17.68 -17.88 -0.44
N ARG A 188 -17.95 -16.57 -0.45
CA ARG A 188 -19.30 -16.00 -0.28
C ARG A 188 -19.55 -14.91 -1.33
N SER A 189 -20.78 -14.75 -1.80
CA SER A 189 -21.12 -13.61 -2.65
C SER A 189 -21.26 -12.33 -1.83
N ALA A 190 -21.09 -11.16 -2.46
CA ALA A 190 -21.27 -9.85 -1.83
C ALA A 190 -22.65 -9.70 -1.16
N ALA A 191 -23.70 -10.30 -1.75
CA ALA A 191 -25.05 -10.34 -1.19
C ALA A 191 -25.17 -11.12 0.13
N GLN A 192 -24.17 -11.93 0.48
CA GLN A 192 -24.09 -12.70 1.73
C GLN A 192 -23.24 -12.00 2.80
N ALA A 193 -22.85 -10.74 2.61
CA ALA A 193 -22.14 -9.98 3.62
C ALA A 193 -22.96 -9.86 4.91
N ASP A 194 -22.29 -9.97 6.05
CA ASP A 194 -22.93 -9.89 7.37
C ASP A 194 -23.26 -8.43 7.74
N LEU A 195 -22.52 -7.48 7.17
CA LEU A 195 -22.73 -6.04 7.27
C LEU A 195 -22.24 -5.35 5.99
N ILE A 196 -22.98 -4.33 5.56
CA ILE A 196 -22.63 -3.44 4.45
C ILE A 196 -22.66 -2.01 5.00
N VAL A 197 -21.53 -1.33 4.93
CA VAL A 197 -21.42 0.10 5.24
C VAL A 197 -21.53 0.86 3.92
N GLU A 198 -22.56 1.69 3.79
CA GLU A 198 -22.89 2.35 2.52
C GLU A 198 -22.42 3.81 2.50
N GLY A 199 -21.89 4.23 1.34
CA GLY A 199 -21.62 5.64 1.07
C GLY A 199 -22.92 6.43 0.96
N VAL A 200 -22.80 7.75 0.82
CA VAL A 200 -23.96 8.64 0.93
C VAL A 200 -24.31 9.21 -0.45
N THR A 201 -23.38 9.97 -1.01
CA THR A 201 -23.58 10.69 -2.27
C THR A 201 -22.84 10.01 -3.42
N PRO A 202 -23.34 10.10 -4.67
CA PRO A 202 -22.59 9.63 -5.83
C PRO A 202 -21.20 10.27 -5.90
N ALA A 203 -20.21 9.50 -6.34
CA ALA A 203 -18.78 9.86 -6.43
C ALA A 203 -17.99 9.98 -5.12
N ASP A 204 -18.59 9.74 -3.94
CA ASP A 204 -17.93 9.68 -2.63
C ASP A 204 -16.72 8.71 -2.57
N ARG A 205 -16.85 7.57 -3.27
CA ARG A 205 -15.89 6.45 -3.28
C ARG A 205 -15.59 5.86 -1.90
N LEU A 206 -16.62 5.64 -1.07
CA LEU A 206 -16.44 4.97 0.23
C LEU A 206 -15.77 3.60 0.03
N GLY A 207 -14.80 3.28 0.90
CA GLY A 207 -14.02 2.04 0.80
C GLY A 207 -12.83 2.15 -0.16
N GLN A 208 -12.43 3.37 -0.53
CA GLN A 208 -11.22 3.61 -1.32
C GLN A 208 -9.96 3.07 -0.60
N GLN A 209 -9.90 3.22 0.72
CA GLN A 209 -8.91 2.58 1.59
C GLN A 209 -9.61 2.01 2.82
N ILE A 210 -9.10 0.86 3.29
CA ILE A 210 -9.47 0.23 4.56
C ILE A 210 -8.16 -0.07 5.28
N VAL A 211 -8.03 0.41 6.51
CA VAL A 211 -6.82 0.24 7.34
C VAL A 211 -7.25 -0.30 8.70
N VAL A 212 -6.54 -1.31 9.20
CA VAL A 212 -6.72 -1.83 10.55
C VAL A 212 -5.96 -0.93 11.53
N CYS A 213 -6.62 -0.53 12.61
CA CYS A 213 -6.01 0.23 13.70
C CYS A 213 -5.62 -0.68 14.86
N ASP A 214 -4.79 -0.16 15.77
CA ASP A 214 -4.72 -0.73 17.12
C ASP A 214 -6.05 -0.48 17.85
N ASP A 215 -6.25 -1.11 19.01
CA ASP A 215 -7.38 -0.84 19.92
C ASP A 215 -7.34 0.61 20.45
N LEU A 216 -8.05 1.51 19.75
CA LEU A 216 -8.18 2.93 20.03
C LEU A 216 -9.29 3.24 21.03
N THR A 217 -10.32 2.39 21.14
CA THR A 217 -11.43 2.56 22.09
C THR A 217 -11.17 1.93 23.46
N GLY A 218 -10.18 1.03 23.54
CA GLY A 218 -9.80 0.31 24.76
C GLY A 218 -10.70 -0.87 25.07
N ASP A 219 -11.40 -1.42 24.08
CA ASP A 219 -12.32 -2.55 24.24
C ASP A 219 -11.63 -3.93 24.04
N GLY A 220 -10.36 -3.92 23.64
CA GLY A 220 -9.54 -5.10 23.40
C GLY A 220 -9.61 -5.63 21.97
N ALA A 221 -10.27 -4.94 21.05
CA ALA A 221 -10.34 -5.29 19.63
C ALA A 221 -9.86 -4.12 18.75
N SER A 222 -9.21 -4.45 17.62
CA SER A 222 -8.82 -3.46 16.62
C SER A 222 -10.02 -2.80 15.96
N GLU A 223 -9.96 -1.48 15.77
CA GLU A 223 -10.91 -0.73 14.96
C GLU A 223 -10.51 -0.75 13.47
N ILE A 224 -11.46 -0.32 12.63
CA ILE A 224 -11.28 -0.25 11.18
C ILE A 224 -11.48 1.18 10.72
N LEU A 225 -10.48 1.73 10.06
CA LEU A 225 -10.53 3.06 9.46
C LEU A 225 -10.82 2.93 7.97
N ILE A 226 -11.87 3.61 7.50
CA ILE A 226 -12.26 3.63 6.08
C ILE A 226 -12.31 5.06 5.56
N SER A 227 -11.95 5.26 4.28
CA SER A 227 -12.02 6.58 3.65
C SER A 227 -13.04 6.69 2.53
N SER A 228 -13.52 7.92 2.35
CA SER A 228 -14.27 8.43 1.21
C SER A 228 -13.64 9.76 0.80
N PRO A 229 -12.61 9.75 -0.07
CA PRO A 229 -11.79 10.94 -0.33
C PRO A 229 -12.54 12.07 -1.06
N TRP A 230 -13.72 11.78 -1.63
CA TRP A 230 -14.52 12.78 -2.35
C TRP A 230 -15.87 13.04 -1.68
N PHE A 231 -15.98 12.67 -0.40
CA PHE A 231 -17.21 12.78 0.37
C PHE A 231 -17.87 14.14 0.24
N GLY A 232 -19.17 14.11 -0.06
CA GLY A 232 -20.12 15.20 0.13
C GLY A 232 -21.17 14.86 1.18
N HIS A 233 -22.17 15.72 1.38
CA HIS A 233 -23.32 15.41 2.26
C HIS A 233 -24.61 15.25 1.47
N ASP A 234 -25.52 14.43 2.00
CA ASP A 234 -26.92 14.40 1.60
C ASP A 234 -27.77 15.08 2.69
N PRO A 235 -28.49 16.19 2.40
CA PRO A 235 -29.31 16.90 3.38
C PRO A 235 -30.42 16.06 4.04
N GLU A 236 -30.84 14.96 3.44
CA GLU A 236 -31.90 14.09 3.99
C GLU A 236 -31.34 13.04 4.96
N LEU A 237 -30.06 12.69 4.84
CA LEU A 237 -29.43 11.59 5.59
C LEU A 237 -28.37 12.06 6.59
N TRP A 238 -27.75 13.22 6.36
CA TRP A 238 -26.62 13.71 7.14
C TRP A 238 -27.03 14.06 8.58
N PRO A 239 -26.43 13.44 9.61
CA PRO A 239 -26.92 13.56 10.99
C PRO A 239 -26.24 14.68 11.80
N PHE A 240 -25.25 15.38 11.23
CA PHE A 240 -24.46 16.39 11.94
C PHE A 240 -24.93 17.82 11.61
N ASP A 241 -24.89 18.71 12.60
CA ASP A 241 -25.24 20.13 12.43
C ASP A 241 -24.28 20.84 11.46
N SER A 242 -22.99 20.49 11.54
CA SER A 242 -21.95 20.97 10.63
C SER A 242 -21.93 20.13 9.36
N VAL A 243 -21.85 20.81 8.23
CA VAL A 243 -21.99 20.21 6.90
C VAL A 243 -20.63 20.22 6.19
N PRO A 244 -20.14 19.08 5.66
CA PRO A 244 -18.90 19.04 4.89
C PRO A 244 -19.07 19.85 3.60
N PRO A 245 -18.06 20.67 3.23
CA PRO A 245 -17.99 21.26 1.90
C PRO A 245 -17.93 20.20 0.80
N ASP A 246 -18.31 20.59 -0.42
CA ASP A 246 -18.27 19.68 -1.56
C ASP A 246 -16.87 19.08 -1.76
N LEU A 247 -16.81 17.75 -1.96
CA LEU A 247 -15.56 17.03 -2.24
C LEU A 247 -14.50 17.21 -1.13
N ALA A 248 -14.89 17.56 0.09
CA ALA A 248 -13.97 17.74 1.20
C ALA A 248 -13.26 16.43 1.57
N GLY A 249 -13.91 15.30 1.31
CA GLY A 249 -13.44 14.00 1.75
C GLY A 249 -13.74 13.76 3.24
N ALA A 250 -13.84 12.49 3.60
CA ALA A 250 -14.13 12.03 4.95
C ALA A 250 -13.43 10.72 5.27
N VAL A 251 -13.25 10.51 6.57
CA VAL A 251 -12.70 9.29 7.17
C VAL A 251 -13.62 8.86 8.30
N PHE A 252 -13.82 7.56 8.40
CA PHE A 252 -14.72 6.96 9.37
C PHE A 252 -13.97 5.89 10.15
N LEU A 253 -13.94 6.03 11.48
CA LEU A 253 -13.43 4.99 12.38
C LEU A 253 -14.61 4.13 12.82
N LEU A 254 -14.69 2.90 12.31
CA LEU A 254 -15.67 1.91 12.71
C LEU A 254 -15.23 1.30 14.05
N GLU A 255 -15.99 1.59 15.10
CA GLU A 255 -15.69 1.19 16.48
C GLU A 255 -16.06 -0.29 16.67
N SER A 256 -15.11 -1.09 17.14
CA SER A 256 -15.16 -2.56 17.21
C SER A 256 -16.40 -3.08 17.95
N GLU A 257 -16.77 -2.46 19.06
CA GLU A 257 -17.92 -2.78 19.89
C GLU A 257 -19.26 -2.50 19.18
N ARG A 258 -19.33 -1.44 18.38
CA ARG A 258 -20.54 -1.08 17.61
C ARG A 258 -20.66 -1.96 16.37
N VAL A 259 -19.54 -2.25 15.72
CA VAL A 259 -19.46 -3.20 14.60
C VAL A 259 -19.90 -4.59 15.04
N ALA A 260 -19.58 -5.02 16.27
CA ALA A 260 -19.95 -6.34 16.76
C ALA A 260 -21.47 -6.57 16.82
N GLU A 261 -22.26 -5.51 17.03
CA GLU A 261 -23.73 -5.58 17.14
C GLU A 261 -24.46 -5.28 15.83
N ALA A 262 -23.79 -4.64 14.87
CA ALA A 262 -24.40 -4.19 13.62
C ALA A 262 -24.65 -5.33 12.63
N THR A 263 -25.76 -5.29 11.90
CA THR A 263 -26.07 -6.24 10.81
C THR A 263 -26.81 -5.54 9.69
N GLY A 264 -26.74 -6.07 8.47
CA GLY A 264 -27.45 -5.50 7.33
C GLY A 264 -26.76 -4.27 6.76
N GLN A 265 -27.51 -3.25 6.34
CA GLN A 265 -26.99 -2.01 5.78
C GLN A 265 -27.01 -0.90 6.82
N VAL A 266 -25.91 -0.16 6.94
CA VAL A 266 -25.77 1.00 7.84
C VAL A 266 -24.94 2.10 7.19
N PHE A 267 -25.08 3.32 7.67
CA PHE A 267 -24.14 4.40 7.41
C PHE A 267 -22.94 4.35 8.36
N PRO A 268 -21.77 4.88 7.95
CA PRO A 268 -20.56 4.82 8.76
C PRO A 268 -20.72 5.41 10.18
N TRP A 269 -21.43 6.54 10.32
CA TRP A 269 -21.64 7.22 11.60
C TRP A 269 -22.55 6.46 12.58
N GLU A 270 -23.33 5.49 12.10
CA GLU A 270 -24.18 4.64 12.95
C GLU A 270 -23.37 3.62 13.74
N ILE A 271 -22.13 3.36 13.34
CA ILE A 271 -21.24 2.37 13.95
C ILE A 271 -19.84 2.91 14.25
N GLY A 272 -19.64 4.22 14.17
CA GLY A 272 -18.31 4.80 14.32
C GLY A 272 -18.28 6.30 14.52
N ARG A 273 -17.07 6.84 14.53
CA ARG A 273 -16.77 8.28 14.50
C ARG A 273 -16.48 8.74 13.07
N THR A 274 -16.77 10.00 12.81
CA THR A 274 -16.72 10.59 11.47
C THR A 274 -15.98 11.92 11.51
N TRP A 275 -14.96 12.05 10.65
CA TRP A 275 -14.27 13.32 10.44
C TRP A 275 -14.20 13.66 8.96
N TRP A 276 -14.29 14.94 8.63
CA TRP A 276 -14.32 15.43 7.25
C TRP A 276 -13.48 16.68 7.07
N GLY A 277 -13.08 16.94 5.84
CA GLY A 277 -12.34 18.15 5.50
C GLY A 277 -13.17 19.43 5.64
N GLY A 278 -12.55 20.52 6.07
CA GLY A 278 -13.13 21.87 6.08
C GLY A 278 -13.08 22.66 4.79
N SER A 279 -12.49 22.12 3.72
CA SER A 279 -12.28 22.86 2.48
C SER A 279 -12.74 22.06 1.26
N THR A 280 -13.41 22.76 0.34
CA THR A 280 -13.87 22.18 -0.92
C THR A 280 -12.73 21.54 -1.70
N GLY A 281 -12.88 20.26 -2.03
CA GLY A 281 -11.92 19.53 -2.85
C GLY A 281 -10.56 19.27 -2.20
N GLU A 282 -10.43 19.35 -0.87
CA GLU A 282 -9.15 19.04 -0.22
C GLU A 282 -8.80 17.54 -0.22
N GLY A 283 -9.83 16.70 -0.32
CA GLY A 283 -9.71 15.26 -0.43
C GLY A 283 -9.20 14.55 0.83
N ALA A 284 -9.69 14.92 2.01
CA ALA A 284 -9.33 14.25 3.25
C ALA A 284 -9.63 12.75 3.18
N GLY A 285 -8.67 11.92 3.58
CA GLY A 285 -8.76 10.46 3.45
C GLY A 285 -8.21 9.91 2.14
N SER A 286 -7.48 10.73 1.36
CA SER A 286 -6.75 10.26 0.17
C SER A 286 -5.56 9.36 0.51
N ALA A 287 -5.03 9.48 1.73
CA ALA A 287 -4.04 8.61 2.31
C ALA A 287 -4.35 8.39 3.79
N LEU A 288 -4.20 7.16 4.27
CA LEU A 288 -4.43 6.78 5.66
C LEU A 288 -3.25 5.97 6.19
N ALA A 289 -2.90 6.18 7.46
CA ALA A 289 -2.12 5.25 8.26
C ALA A 289 -2.73 5.18 9.66
N CYS A 290 -2.77 3.99 10.24
CA CYS A 290 -3.35 3.78 11.56
C CYS A 290 -2.49 2.84 12.40
N GLY A 291 -2.38 3.19 13.67
CA GLY A 291 -1.85 2.36 14.76
C GLY A 291 -2.52 2.87 16.04
N ARG A 292 -1.74 3.23 17.06
CA ARG A 292 -2.24 3.99 18.25
C ARG A 292 -2.65 5.45 17.97
N GLU A 293 -2.45 5.90 16.75
CA GLU A 293 -2.78 7.22 16.24
C GLU A 293 -3.24 7.09 14.79
N ILE A 294 -3.97 8.10 14.31
CA ILE A 294 -4.47 8.13 12.93
C ILE A 294 -3.80 9.28 12.18
N LEU A 295 -3.24 8.98 11.01
CA LEU A 295 -2.81 9.98 10.04
C LEU A 295 -3.77 10.03 8.85
N ILE A 296 -4.21 11.23 8.50
CA ILE A 296 -5.12 11.49 7.39
C ILE A 296 -4.47 12.47 6.43
N GLY A 297 -4.28 12.06 5.18
CA GLY A 297 -3.80 12.91 4.10
C GLY A 297 -4.93 13.62 3.35
N ALA A 298 -4.70 14.91 3.05
CA ALA A 298 -5.56 15.77 2.23
C ALA A 298 -4.69 16.52 1.20
N PRO A 299 -4.18 15.82 0.16
CA PRO A 299 -3.16 16.35 -0.75
C PRO A 299 -3.65 17.50 -1.62
N TRP A 300 -4.96 17.69 -1.74
CA TRP A 300 -5.57 18.68 -2.61
C TRP A 300 -5.97 19.97 -1.88
N TYR A 301 -5.60 20.09 -0.60
CA TYR A 301 -5.82 21.31 0.17
C TYR A 301 -5.14 22.55 -0.46
N ARG A 302 -5.90 23.65 -0.46
CA ARG A 302 -5.47 24.97 -0.94
C ARG A 302 -5.70 26.01 0.16
N GLU A 303 -4.75 26.92 0.33
CA GLU A 303 -4.90 27.99 1.30
C GLU A 303 -5.98 29.00 0.89
N PRO A 304 -6.83 29.45 1.84
CA PRO A 304 -7.80 30.49 1.57
C PRO A 304 -7.14 31.75 1.00
N GLY A 305 -7.63 32.22 -0.16
CA GLY A 305 -7.15 33.45 -0.79
C GLY A 305 -5.97 33.30 -1.75
N SER A 306 -5.45 32.08 -1.99
CA SER A 306 -4.48 31.83 -3.07
C SER A 306 -5.12 32.07 -4.46
N SER A 307 -4.45 32.77 -5.38
CA SER A 307 -4.98 33.08 -6.72
C SER A 307 -3.97 32.79 -7.83
N GLY A 308 -4.32 31.88 -8.76
CA GLY A 308 -3.58 31.60 -9.99
C GLY A 308 -2.31 30.75 -9.79
N SER A 309 -2.15 29.66 -10.56
CA SER A 309 -1.03 28.68 -10.55
C SER A 309 -0.59 28.06 -9.21
N ASP A 310 -1.15 28.49 -8.07
CA ASP A 310 -0.97 27.88 -6.75
C ASP A 310 -1.74 26.54 -6.73
N ASP A 311 -1.10 25.53 -7.31
CA ASP A 311 -1.52 24.14 -7.25
C ASP A 311 -1.54 23.70 -5.77
N PRO A 312 -2.49 22.85 -5.35
CA PRO A 312 -2.64 22.34 -4.00
C PRO A 312 -1.32 22.03 -3.30
N ARG A 313 -1.13 22.65 -2.14
CA ARG A 313 0.01 22.37 -1.28
C ARG A 313 -0.18 21.06 -0.52
N GLY A 314 -1.43 20.75 -0.17
CA GLY A 314 -1.80 19.59 0.64
C GLY A 314 -1.60 19.81 2.13
N ARG A 315 -2.24 18.97 2.95
CA ARG A 315 -2.11 18.93 4.41
C ARG A 315 -2.27 17.51 4.94
N ILE A 316 -1.86 17.30 6.18
CA ILE A 316 -2.21 16.11 6.95
C ILE A 316 -2.86 16.48 8.27
N TYR A 317 -3.56 15.52 8.85
CA TYR A 317 -4.09 15.58 10.21
C TYR A 317 -3.61 14.37 11.00
N ARG A 318 -3.35 14.58 12.28
CA ARG A 318 -2.86 13.57 13.21
C ARG A 318 -3.76 13.49 14.42
N LEU A 319 -4.60 12.47 14.51
CA LEU A 319 -5.59 12.34 15.58
C LEU A 319 -5.00 11.52 16.72
N THR A 320 -4.64 12.19 17.80
CA THR A 320 -4.34 11.59 19.10
C THR A 320 -4.35 12.66 20.21
N PRO A 321 -5.07 12.45 21.33
CA PRO A 321 -6.03 11.36 21.58
C PRO A 321 -7.20 11.40 20.59
N LEU A 322 -8.03 10.35 20.58
CA LEU A 322 -9.15 10.23 19.65
C LEU A 322 -10.21 11.32 19.92
N PRO A 323 -10.46 12.26 18.98
CA PRO A 323 -11.43 13.32 19.19
C PRO A 323 -12.87 12.84 18.90
N ASP A 324 -13.85 13.68 19.24
CA ASP A 324 -15.23 13.49 18.80
C ASP A 324 -15.38 13.75 17.29
N SER A 325 -16.47 13.26 16.70
CA SER A 325 -16.80 13.49 15.29
C SER A 325 -16.93 14.98 14.99
N GLY A 326 -16.45 15.42 13.83
CA GLY A 326 -16.50 16.83 13.44
C GLY A 326 -15.61 17.18 12.25
N PRO A 327 -15.63 18.45 11.81
CA PRO A 327 -14.67 18.96 10.84
C PRO A 327 -13.25 18.81 11.38
N LEU A 328 -12.32 18.35 10.54
CA LEU A 328 -10.97 18.00 10.97
C LEU A 328 -10.23 19.21 11.57
N GLU A 329 -10.37 20.40 10.97
CA GLU A 329 -9.77 21.64 11.51
C GLU A 329 -10.35 22.13 12.83
N ASP A 330 -11.54 21.65 13.23
CA ASP A 330 -12.14 22.01 14.52
C ASP A 330 -11.65 21.10 15.64
N VAL A 331 -11.19 19.89 15.31
CA VAL A 331 -10.78 18.87 16.30
C VAL A 331 -9.27 18.70 16.42
N VAL A 332 -8.50 19.12 15.41
CA VAL A 332 -7.03 19.05 15.42
C VAL A 332 -6.40 20.13 14.54
N GLU A 333 -5.25 20.65 14.98
CA GLU A 333 -4.46 21.57 14.18
C GLU A 333 -3.84 20.83 12.97
N PRO A 334 -4.10 21.28 11.73
CA PRO A 334 -3.55 20.64 10.54
C PRO A 334 -2.06 20.95 10.37
N LEU A 335 -1.32 19.99 9.81
CA LEU A 335 0.04 20.23 9.32
C LEU A 335 -0.01 20.49 7.82
N ASN A 336 0.24 21.73 7.41
CA ASN A 336 0.22 22.13 6.00
C ASN A 336 1.54 21.80 5.30
N GLY A 337 1.45 21.38 4.04
CA GLY A 337 2.61 21.16 3.19
C GLY A 337 3.45 22.44 3.04
N PRO A 338 4.78 22.38 3.08
CA PRO A 338 5.63 23.57 3.15
C PRO A 338 5.69 24.38 1.84
N ASP A 339 5.44 23.76 0.68
CA ASP A 339 5.50 24.37 -0.65
C ASP A 339 4.17 24.16 -1.41
N GLY A 340 3.80 25.09 -2.30
CA GLY A 340 2.68 24.89 -3.23
C GLY A 340 3.01 23.83 -4.29
N SER A 341 2.00 23.16 -4.83
CA SER A 341 2.13 22.08 -5.83
C SER A 341 2.80 20.79 -5.34
N ASP A 342 3.04 20.65 -4.04
CA ASP A 342 3.74 19.49 -3.49
C ASP A 342 2.88 18.24 -3.38
N TRP A 343 1.56 18.43 -3.31
CA TRP A 343 0.58 17.39 -3.00
C TRP A 343 0.94 16.68 -1.67
N PHE A 344 1.35 17.46 -0.66
CA PHE A 344 1.73 16.97 0.67
C PHE A 344 0.57 16.19 1.30
N GLY A 345 0.83 14.96 1.74
CA GLY A 345 -0.21 14.07 2.26
C GLY A 345 -0.82 13.15 1.19
N SER A 346 -0.19 13.02 0.01
CA SER A 346 -0.60 12.03 -1.01
C SER A 346 -0.35 10.59 -0.57
N SER A 347 0.57 10.39 0.36
CA SER A 347 0.88 9.13 1.02
C SER A 347 1.40 9.44 2.42
N VAL A 348 1.13 8.55 3.37
CA VAL A 348 1.59 8.66 4.76
C VAL A 348 2.02 7.29 5.25
N ALA A 349 3.01 7.23 6.13
CA ALA A 349 3.39 6.02 6.85
C ALA A 349 3.74 6.37 8.29
N LEU A 350 3.26 5.56 9.23
CA LEU A 350 3.73 5.56 10.61
C LEU A 350 5.01 4.72 10.65
N LEU A 351 6.02 5.19 11.38
CA LEU A 351 7.24 4.44 11.60
C LEU A 351 7.48 4.29 13.11
N ASP A 352 7.40 3.06 13.59
CA ASP A 352 7.74 2.72 14.96
C ASP A 352 9.26 2.61 15.17
N GLN A 353 9.70 2.91 16.39
CA GLN A 353 11.07 2.67 16.87
C GLN A 353 11.11 2.43 18.38
N ARG A 354 10.68 1.27 18.87
CA ARG A 354 10.68 0.93 20.32
C ARG A 354 9.92 1.95 21.20
N ASP A 355 10.50 3.15 21.43
CA ASP A 355 9.99 4.29 22.20
C ASP A 355 9.88 5.61 21.40
N THR A 356 10.50 5.75 20.22
CA THR A 356 10.49 7.00 19.42
C THR A 356 9.54 6.85 18.25
N LYS A 357 8.58 7.77 18.10
CA LYS A 357 7.62 7.74 17.00
C LYS A 357 8.01 8.73 15.93
N ALA A 358 7.96 8.29 14.68
CA ALA A 358 8.09 9.17 13.54
C ALA A 358 6.99 8.85 12.51
N PHE A 359 6.74 9.78 11.60
CA PHE A 359 5.91 9.53 10.45
C PHE A 359 6.50 10.17 9.19
N ALA A 360 6.27 9.51 8.07
CA ALA A 360 6.68 9.99 6.76
C ALA A 360 5.47 10.49 5.97
N VAL A 361 5.67 11.56 5.20
CA VAL A 361 4.64 12.16 4.34
C VAL A 361 5.18 12.33 2.93
N GLY A 362 4.48 11.78 1.95
CA GLY A 362 4.81 11.90 0.54
C GLY A 362 4.36 13.23 -0.04
N CYS A 363 5.24 13.82 -0.85
CA CYS A 363 5.04 15.05 -1.60
C CYS A 363 5.40 14.82 -3.08
N PRO A 364 4.67 13.94 -3.80
CA PRO A 364 5.03 13.55 -5.16
C PRO A 364 5.02 14.71 -6.16
N GLY A 365 4.31 15.81 -5.90
CA GLY A 365 4.24 16.98 -6.78
C GLY A 365 5.48 17.89 -6.72
N TYR A 366 6.33 17.72 -5.69
CA TYR A 366 7.51 18.56 -5.44
C TYR A 366 8.37 18.77 -6.68
N ARG A 367 8.73 20.03 -6.97
CA ARG A 367 9.52 20.45 -8.14
C ARG A 367 9.03 19.85 -9.46
N ARG A 368 7.74 20.01 -9.77
CA ARG A 368 7.12 19.53 -11.02
C ARG A 368 7.19 18.00 -11.15
N GLY A 369 6.88 17.29 -10.08
CA GLY A 369 6.82 15.83 -10.06
C GLY A 369 8.13 15.13 -9.73
N ALA A 370 9.19 15.84 -9.34
CA ALA A 370 10.42 15.21 -8.86
C ALA A 370 10.19 14.41 -7.57
N GLY A 371 9.23 14.86 -6.77
CA GLY A 371 8.81 14.18 -5.57
C GLY A 371 9.80 14.33 -4.41
N ARG A 372 9.28 14.26 -3.19
CA ARG A 372 10.06 14.12 -1.96
C ARG A 372 9.24 13.42 -0.89
N VAL A 373 9.92 12.94 0.13
CA VAL A 373 9.30 12.45 1.37
C VAL A 373 9.80 13.32 2.52
N LEU A 374 8.89 13.78 3.38
CA LEU A 374 9.20 14.52 4.59
C LEU A 374 9.04 13.60 5.81
N LEU A 375 10.09 13.46 6.61
CA LEU A 375 10.06 12.71 7.86
C LEU A 375 9.89 13.66 9.04
N TYR A 376 8.89 13.38 9.87
CA TYR A 376 8.61 14.09 11.12
C TYR A 376 8.88 13.14 12.26
N ALA A 377 9.82 13.49 13.14
CA ALA A 377 9.89 12.86 14.44
C ALA A 377 8.85 13.52 15.37
N LEU A 378 8.46 12.79 16.41
CA LEU A 378 7.60 13.30 17.47
C LEU A 378 8.45 13.62 18.71
N ASP A 379 8.14 14.71 19.42
CA ASP A 379 8.73 14.96 20.74
C ASP A 379 8.13 14.05 21.83
N GLU A 380 8.59 14.20 23.08
CA GLU A 380 8.14 13.38 24.22
C GLU A 380 6.63 13.55 24.50
N GLU A 381 6.05 14.69 24.14
CA GLU A 381 4.62 14.97 24.21
C GLU A 381 3.84 14.52 22.97
N GLY A 382 4.54 13.97 21.97
CA GLY A 382 3.96 13.48 20.72
C GLY A 382 3.68 14.58 19.69
N ALA A 383 4.13 15.82 19.89
CA ALA A 383 3.97 16.88 18.90
C ALA A 383 4.98 16.70 17.76
N PRO A 384 4.59 16.94 16.49
CA PRO A 384 5.53 16.87 15.38
C PRO A 384 6.62 17.91 15.55
N ILE A 385 7.87 17.48 15.62
CA ILE A 385 8.99 18.39 15.44
C ILE A 385 9.14 18.71 13.95
N THR A 386 9.54 19.94 13.64
CA THR A 386 9.88 20.44 12.30
C THR A 386 10.51 19.33 11.43
N PRO A 387 10.15 19.18 10.14
CA PRO A 387 10.59 18.03 9.35
C PRO A 387 12.10 17.85 9.47
N VAL A 388 12.51 16.69 10.00
CA VAL A 388 13.90 16.42 10.39
C VAL A 388 14.73 16.08 9.16
N THR A 389 14.10 15.49 8.14
CA THR A 389 14.76 15.05 6.92
C THR A 389 13.79 15.12 5.74
N PHE A 390 14.32 15.47 4.57
CA PHE A 390 13.62 15.23 3.30
C PHE A 390 14.46 14.33 2.40
N VAL A 391 13.80 13.33 1.82
CA VAL A 391 14.41 12.40 0.86
C VAL A 391 14.03 12.81 -0.55
N GLN A 392 14.99 12.93 -1.47
CA GLN A 392 14.77 13.46 -2.82
C GLN A 392 15.33 12.57 -3.94
N SER A 393 14.54 12.41 -5.02
CA SER A 393 15.01 11.87 -6.30
C SER A 393 15.84 12.89 -7.09
N THR A 394 16.70 12.41 -7.98
CA THR A 394 17.70 13.19 -8.72
C THR A 394 17.20 13.73 -10.07
N ASP A 395 16.18 14.60 -10.06
CA ASP A 395 15.77 15.47 -11.20
C ASP A 395 14.86 14.90 -12.32
N ARG A 396 14.12 13.80 -12.10
CA ARG A 396 13.09 13.32 -13.04
C ARG A 396 11.68 13.50 -12.47
N SER A 397 10.69 13.81 -13.30
CA SER A 397 9.26 13.85 -12.91
C SER A 397 8.72 12.41 -12.71
N ASP A 398 9.27 11.67 -11.75
CA ASP A 398 8.99 10.25 -11.47
C ASP A 398 8.11 10.01 -10.23
N HIS A 399 7.63 11.11 -9.62
CA HIS A 399 6.74 11.14 -8.45
C HIS A 399 7.28 10.34 -7.26
N PHE A 400 8.55 10.56 -6.89
CA PHE A 400 9.12 10.02 -5.65
C PHE A 400 8.22 10.32 -4.43
N GLY A 401 7.93 9.31 -3.62
CA GLY A 401 7.01 9.43 -2.49
C GLY A 401 5.54 9.32 -2.88
N ARG A 402 5.22 8.79 -4.08
CA ARG A 402 3.82 8.56 -4.49
C ARG A 402 3.12 7.56 -3.57
N THR A 403 3.85 6.57 -3.09
CA THR A 403 3.41 5.60 -2.08
C THR A 403 4.50 5.49 -1.01
N LEU A 404 4.06 5.22 0.22
CA LEU A 404 4.89 5.06 1.40
C LEU A 404 4.41 3.86 2.18
N TYR A 405 5.35 3.07 2.67
CA TYR A 405 5.11 1.93 3.53
C TYR A 405 6.19 1.86 4.60
N ALA A 406 5.87 1.21 5.71
CA ALA A 406 6.78 0.95 6.80
C ALA A 406 6.59 -0.47 7.30
N GLY A 407 7.67 -1.06 7.81
CA GLY A 407 7.70 -2.38 8.44
C GLY A 407 9.14 -2.80 8.71
N ASP A 408 9.34 -3.72 9.64
CA ASP A 408 10.64 -4.19 10.09
C ASP A 408 11.10 -5.35 9.18
N LEU A 409 11.70 -5.02 8.04
CA LEU A 409 12.08 -6.03 7.06
C LEU A 409 13.25 -6.87 7.60
N ASP A 410 14.11 -6.31 8.47
CA ASP A 410 15.32 -6.98 8.99
C ASP A 410 15.27 -7.49 10.42
N ALA A 411 14.08 -7.43 11.03
CA ALA A 411 13.74 -7.94 12.34
C ALA A 411 14.63 -7.37 13.46
N ASP A 412 15.06 -6.11 13.33
CA ASP A 412 15.93 -5.44 14.30
C ASP A 412 15.14 -4.62 15.36
N GLY A 413 13.83 -4.57 15.18
CA GLY A 413 12.85 -3.86 16.00
C GLY A 413 12.66 -2.39 15.61
N PHE A 414 13.09 -1.97 14.43
CA PHE A 414 12.89 -0.63 13.88
C PHE A 414 12.21 -0.69 12.52
N ASP A 415 11.13 0.07 12.33
CA ASP A 415 10.48 0.09 11.02
C ASP A 415 11.40 0.70 9.95
N ASP A 416 11.52 0.00 8.83
CA ASP A 416 12.18 0.46 7.62
C ASP A 416 11.26 1.37 6.81
N LEU A 417 11.84 2.36 6.12
CA LEU A 417 11.07 3.22 5.23
C LEU A 417 11.15 2.71 3.79
N ILE A 418 10.00 2.38 3.21
CA ILE A 418 9.87 1.98 1.81
C ILE A 418 9.19 3.10 1.04
N VAL A 419 9.87 3.60 0.01
CA VAL A 419 9.39 4.72 -0.82
C VAL A 419 9.17 4.27 -2.26
N GLY A 420 7.96 4.49 -2.77
CA GLY A 420 7.58 4.15 -4.14
C GLY A 420 7.72 5.30 -5.15
N ASN A 421 8.20 4.92 -6.33
CA ASN A 421 8.38 5.74 -7.52
C ASN A 421 7.78 5.03 -8.74
N PRO A 422 6.44 4.85 -8.79
CA PRO A 422 5.81 4.03 -9.82
C PRO A 422 6.01 4.54 -11.24
N ASP A 423 6.21 5.86 -11.41
CA ASP A 423 6.34 6.52 -12.71
C ASP A 423 7.80 6.61 -13.20
N TYR A 424 8.71 5.93 -12.51
CA TYR A 424 10.11 5.84 -12.91
C TYR A 424 10.25 5.14 -14.27
N THR A 425 11.11 5.69 -15.15
CA THR A 425 11.45 5.15 -16.48
C THR A 425 12.94 5.33 -16.78
N GLU A 426 13.61 4.30 -17.31
CA GLU A 426 15.02 4.36 -17.74
C GLU A 426 15.19 4.67 -19.24
N LEU A 427 14.14 4.47 -20.03
CA LEU A 427 14.22 4.54 -21.48
C LEU A 427 13.68 5.89 -21.98
N PRO A 428 14.37 6.56 -22.92
CA PRO A 428 13.78 7.68 -23.65
C PRO A 428 12.51 7.20 -24.39
N ASN A 429 11.34 7.72 -24.00
CA ASN A 429 10.00 7.25 -24.42
C ASN A 429 9.58 5.87 -23.87
N GLY A 430 10.17 5.43 -22.75
CA GLY A 430 9.77 4.21 -22.06
C GLY A 430 8.54 4.41 -21.19
N TYR A 431 7.70 3.39 -21.13
CA TYR A 431 6.64 3.29 -20.13
C TYR A 431 7.20 3.12 -18.72
N ASP A 432 6.42 3.56 -17.76
CA ASP A 432 6.69 3.41 -16.34
C ASP A 432 7.05 1.96 -15.99
N ILE A 433 8.29 1.76 -15.54
CA ILE A 433 8.80 0.49 -15.02
C ILE A 433 8.67 0.44 -13.49
N GLY A 434 8.71 1.62 -12.85
CA GLY A 434 8.63 1.78 -11.42
C GLY A 434 9.91 1.42 -10.68
N ARG A 435 10.01 1.91 -9.44
CA ARG A 435 11.15 1.74 -8.54
C ARG A 435 10.71 1.84 -7.09
N LEU A 436 11.38 1.09 -6.22
CA LEU A 436 11.31 1.22 -4.75
C LEU A 436 12.68 1.55 -4.20
N TRP A 437 12.69 2.36 -3.15
CA TRP A 437 13.85 2.67 -2.34
C TRP A 437 13.56 2.26 -0.89
N ILE A 438 14.54 1.66 -0.23
CA ILE A 438 14.38 1.16 1.14
C ILE A 438 15.53 1.71 1.99
N TRP A 439 15.19 2.36 3.09
CA TRP A 439 16.11 2.75 4.15
C TRP A 439 15.84 1.95 5.39
N LEU A 440 16.89 1.33 5.94
CA LEU A 440 16.77 0.57 7.18
C LEU A 440 16.58 1.50 8.39
N GLY A 441 15.68 1.10 9.29
CA GLY A 441 15.26 1.90 10.45
C GLY A 441 16.36 2.08 11.50
N ASP A 442 17.31 1.14 11.57
CA ASP A 442 18.41 1.03 12.54
C ASP A 442 19.28 2.30 12.62
N ASN A 443 19.37 3.03 11.52
CA ASN A 443 20.22 4.19 11.34
C ASN A 443 19.44 5.49 11.10
N ARG A 444 18.15 5.54 11.44
CA ARG A 444 17.30 6.74 11.23
C ARG A 444 17.88 8.01 11.85
N ASP A 445 18.58 7.89 12.98
CA ASP A 445 19.32 8.98 13.63
C ASP A 445 20.46 9.55 12.78
N THR A 446 20.82 8.93 11.66
CA THR A 446 21.79 9.39 10.66
C THR A 446 21.14 10.06 9.46
N TRP A 447 19.82 9.99 9.32
CA TRP A 447 19.09 10.68 8.26
C TRP A 447 19.17 12.19 8.55
N ARG A 448 19.60 12.96 7.56
CA ARG A 448 19.83 14.41 7.67
C ARG A 448 18.99 15.13 6.64
N GLU A 449 18.68 16.39 6.91
CA GLU A 449 18.06 17.30 5.95
C GLU A 449 18.74 17.20 4.57
N GLY A 450 17.96 16.94 3.52
CA GLY A 450 18.49 16.76 2.17
C GLY A 450 19.10 15.40 1.86
N LEU A 451 18.70 14.33 2.57
CA LEU A 451 19.12 12.96 2.29
C LEU A 451 18.81 12.55 0.83
N PRO A 452 19.81 12.30 -0.03
CA PRO A 452 19.54 11.89 -1.40
C PRO A 452 18.93 10.48 -1.46
N ALA A 453 18.01 10.22 -2.39
CA ALA A 453 17.44 8.88 -2.60
C ALA A 453 18.53 7.79 -2.82
N SER A 454 19.65 8.18 -3.42
CA SER A 454 20.79 7.30 -3.68
C SER A 454 21.53 6.80 -2.43
N THR A 455 21.15 7.28 -1.23
CA THR A 455 21.66 6.78 0.05
C THR A 455 20.86 5.61 0.61
N ALA A 456 19.74 5.25 -0.03
CA ALA A 456 18.97 4.05 0.33
C ALA A 456 19.87 2.82 0.44
N ASP A 457 19.60 1.99 1.43
CA ASP A 457 20.31 0.73 1.65
C ASP A 457 20.00 -0.27 0.53
N HIS A 458 18.76 -0.26 0.05
CA HIS A 458 18.29 -1.08 -1.06
C HIS A 458 17.49 -0.31 -2.10
N GLU A 459 17.62 -0.77 -3.34
CA GLU A 459 16.88 -0.27 -4.50
C GLU A 459 16.31 -1.45 -5.31
N ILE A 460 15.00 -1.41 -5.59
CA ILE A 460 14.30 -2.39 -6.42
C ILE A 460 13.80 -1.68 -7.67
N VAL A 461 14.24 -2.13 -8.86
CA VAL A 461 13.94 -1.45 -10.14
C VAL A 461 13.27 -2.41 -11.10
N GLY A 462 12.12 -2.00 -11.66
CA GLY A 462 11.46 -2.73 -12.74
C GLY A 462 12.32 -2.76 -13.99
N GLN A 463 12.46 -3.92 -14.62
CA GLN A 463 13.30 -4.10 -15.82
C GLN A 463 12.47 -4.16 -17.11
N GLN A 464 11.13 -4.08 -17.00
CA GLN A 464 10.23 -4.13 -18.14
C GLN A 464 9.15 -3.04 -18.08
N PRO A 465 8.74 -2.49 -19.25
CA PRO A 465 7.61 -1.58 -19.39
C PRO A 465 6.35 -2.05 -18.64
N PHE A 466 5.59 -1.11 -18.08
CA PHE A 466 4.28 -1.32 -17.44
C PHE A 466 4.28 -2.10 -16.11
N LEU A 467 5.44 -2.48 -15.57
CA LEU A 467 5.49 -3.13 -14.26
C LEU A 467 5.00 -2.20 -13.14
N ARG A 468 5.34 -0.90 -13.21
CA ARG A 468 4.94 0.13 -12.24
C ARG A 468 5.16 -0.32 -10.79
N ILE A 469 6.32 -0.89 -10.52
CA ILE A 469 6.73 -1.26 -9.15
C ILE A 469 6.63 -0.03 -8.25
N GLY A 470 6.03 -0.20 -7.07
CA GLY A 470 5.75 0.89 -6.15
C GLY A 470 4.41 1.58 -6.36
N ARG A 471 3.56 1.10 -7.28
CA ARG A 471 2.16 1.55 -7.35
C ARG A 471 1.30 0.95 -6.25
N GLY A 472 1.58 -0.30 -5.90
CA GLY A 472 1.06 -0.99 -4.73
C GLY A 472 2.18 -1.83 -4.14
N VAL A 473 2.30 -1.80 -2.83
CA VAL A 473 3.23 -2.63 -2.04
C VAL A 473 2.46 -2.99 -0.77
N HIS A 474 2.71 -4.16 -0.23
CA HIS A 474 2.16 -4.57 1.07
C HIS A 474 3.30 -5.14 1.91
N VAL A 475 3.33 -4.77 3.18
CA VAL A 475 4.40 -5.10 4.11
C VAL A 475 3.78 -5.79 5.32
N GLY A 476 4.38 -6.89 5.76
CA GLY A 476 3.98 -7.57 7.00
C GLY A 476 4.54 -8.98 7.11
N ASP A 477 4.71 -9.43 8.34
CA ASP A 477 5.09 -10.81 8.67
C ASP A 477 3.95 -11.77 8.32
N HIS A 478 4.13 -12.51 7.24
CA HIS A 478 3.11 -13.40 6.72
C HIS A 478 3.26 -14.82 7.22
N ASP A 479 4.43 -15.25 7.70
CA ASP A 479 4.73 -16.63 8.11
C ASP A 479 5.15 -16.75 9.58
N GLY A 480 5.11 -15.66 10.33
CA GLY A 480 5.36 -15.62 11.77
C GLY A 480 6.84 -15.84 12.11
N ASP A 481 7.75 -15.60 11.17
CA ASP A 481 9.19 -15.79 11.38
C ASP A 481 9.86 -14.56 12.03
N GLY A 482 9.12 -13.47 12.19
CA GLY A 482 9.55 -12.21 12.79
C GLY A 482 10.14 -11.22 11.80
N TYR A 483 10.18 -11.52 10.49
CA TYR A 483 10.61 -10.61 9.44
C TYR A 483 9.40 -10.15 8.63
N ASP A 484 9.26 -8.83 8.45
CA ASP A 484 8.23 -8.34 7.54
C ASP A 484 8.59 -8.70 6.08
N SER A 485 7.58 -9.22 5.38
CA SER A 485 7.71 -9.59 3.98
C SER A 485 7.21 -8.47 3.08
N LEU A 486 7.88 -8.28 1.95
CA LEU A 486 7.50 -7.27 0.96
C LEU A 486 6.76 -7.94 -0.20
N LEU A 487 5.47 -7.64 -0.32
CA LEU A 487 4.62 -8.08 -1.44
C LEU A 487 4.47 -6.96 -2.46
N VAL A 488 4.82 -7.25 -3.72
CA VAL A 488 4.74 -6.30 -4.82
C VAL A 488 3.88 -6.86 -5.93
N PRO A 489 2.61 -6.40 -6.04
CA PRO A 489 1.80 -6.65 -7.22
C PRO A 489 2.42 -5.95 -8.44
N THR A 490 2.50 -6.64 -9.57
CA THR A 490 3.00 -6.12 -10.86
C THR A 490 2.10 -6.62 -12.00
N ARG A 491 2.28 -6.07 -13.21
CA ARG A 491 1.75 -6.70 -14.44
C ARG A 491 2.67 -7.82 -14.92
N ALA A 492 2.15 -8.75 -15.71
CA ALA A 492 2.88 -9.80 -16.40
C ALA A 492 2.43 -9.92 -17.87
N PRO A 493 3.35 -10.26 -18.80
CA PRO A 493 3.00 -10.46 -20.20
C PRO A 493 2.19 -11.76 -20.37
N SER A 494 1.38 -11.84 -21.44
CA SER A 494 0.69 -13.10 -21.79
C SER A 494 1.72 -14.23 -21.96
N PRO A 495 1.50 -15.42 -21.37
CA PRO A 495 2.31 -16.59 -21.67
C PRO A 495 2.30 -16.84 -23.19
N ALA A 496 3.48 -17.05 -23.78
CA ALA A 496 3.59 -17.34 -25.20
C ALA A 496 2.96 -18.72 -25.50
N GLY A 497 1.71 -18.74 -25.98
CA GLY A 497 1.02 -19.96 -26.38
C GLY A 497 -0.50 -20.00 -26.22
N GLY A 498 -1.15 -18.91 -25.81
CA GLY A 498 -2.62 -18.80 -25.77
C GLY A 498 -3.26 -18.59 -27.13
#